data_AF-A0A7S7LUF3-F1
#
_entry.id   AF-A0A7S7LUF3-F1
#
_cell.length_a   1.000
_cell.length_b   1.000
_cell.length_c   1.000
_cell.angle_alpha   90.00
_cell.angle_beta   90.00
_cell.angle_gamma   90.00
#
_symmetry.space_group_name_H-M   'P 1'
#
loop_
_entity.id
_entity.type
_entity.pdbx_description
1 polymer ?
#
loop_
_entity_poly.entity_id
_entity_poly.type
_entity_poly.pdbx_seq_one_letter_code
_entity_poly.pdbx_strand_id
1 'polypeptide(L)'
;MNKKIEKILEIWHKHFESEDRQYSEFERSDIEYFVGCLLYNHFSLSKSLDTMKTIDLSYDFISECGDEYDEVMSLIKSISFDDEIQKLKFLQNYLTESKSKYSGDELYLINRLEYHVNGIAQRYKNDEEARSVVFEAPLPKSRNPLLR
;
A
#
# COMPACT_ATOMS: atom_id res chain seq x y z
N MET A 1 -2.38 -9.69 15.26
CA MET A 1 -2.94 -8.43 14.73
C MET A 1 -3.35 -7.45 15.84
N ASN A 2 -3.28 -6.15 15.58
CA ASN A 2 -3.74 -5.10 16.50
C ASN A 2 -5.28 -5.02 16.47
N LYS A 3 -5.95 -4.92 17.64
CA LYS A 3 -7.42 -4.88 17.74
C LYS A 3 -8.07 -3.81 16.86
N LYS A 4 -7.42 -2.66 16.65
CA LYS A 4 -7.92 -1.61 15.76
C LYS A 4 -7.90 -2.05 14.30
N ILE A 5 -6.87 -2.79 13.88
CA ILE A 5 -6.77 -3.36 12.53
C ILE A 5 -7.81 -4.44 12.32
N GLU A 6 -7.99 -5.32 13.30
CA GLU A 6 -9.04 -6.34 13.25
C GLU A 6 -10.41 -5.69 13.05
N LYS A 7 -10.71 -4.63 13.81
CA LYS A 7 -11.95 -3.86 13.65
C LYS A 7 -12.07 -3.22 12.26
N ILE A 8 -11.01 -2.59 11.75
CA ILE A 8 -10.99 -1.99 10.40
C ILE A 8 -11.32 -3.04 9.34
N LEU A 9 -10.64 -4.19 9.39
CA LEU A 9 -10.84 -5.29 8.47
C LEU A 9 -12.26 -5.87 8.58
N GLU A 10 -12.78 -6.03 9.80
CA GLU A 10 -14.15 -6.49 10.01
C GLU A 10 -15.19 -5.55 9.37
N ILE A 11 -15.04 -4.23 9.55
CA ILE A 11 -15.94 -3.23 8.95
C ILE A 11 -15.97 -3.40 7.43
N TRP A 12 -14.81 -3.38 6.77
CA TRP A 12 -14.76 -3.41 5.31
C TRP A 12 -15.05 -4.78 4.71
N HIS A 13 -14.56 -5.88 5.30
CA HIS A 13 -14.96 -7.20 4.82
C HIS A 13 -16.47 -7.37 4.87
N LYS A 14 -17.13 -6.94 5.95
CA LYS A 14 -18.59 -7.00 6.06
C LYS A 14 -19.30 -6.05 5.09
N HIS A 15 -18.76 -4.85 4.88
CA HIS A 15 -19.32 -3.88 3.96
C HIS A 15 -19.35 -4.42 2.52
N PHE A 16 -18.23 -4.97 2.06
CA PHE A 16 -18.06 -5.48 0.69
C PHE A 16 -18.58 -6.92 0.49
N GLU A 17 -19.09 -7.58 1.53
CA GLU A 17 -19.82 -8.85 1.37
C GLU A 17 -21.13 -8.68 0.57
N SER A 18 -21.68 -7.46 0.53
CA SER A 18 -22.84 -7.12 -0.31
C SER A 18 -22.40 -6.91 -1.76
N GLU A 19 -22.90 -7.71 -2.70
CA GLU A 19 -22.58 -7.59 -4.14
C GLU A 19 -22.79 -6.18 -4.69
N ASP A 20 -23.87 -5.50 -4.26
CA ASP A 20 -24.18 -4.11 -4.65
C ASP A 20 -23.14 -3.06 -4.23
N ARG A 21 -22.18 -3.45 -3.38
CA ARG A 21 -21.12 -2.60 -2.84
C ARG A 21 -19.73 -3.06 -3.28
N GLN A 22 -19.64 -4.16 -4.04
CA GLN A 22 -18.38 -4.66 -4.55
C GLN A 22 -17.86 -3.74 -5.65
N TYR A 23 -16.57 -3.43 -5.62
CA TYR A 23 -15.89 -2.80 -6.75
C TYR A 23 -15.49 -3.86 -7.79
N SER A 24 -15.06 -3.40 -8.95
CA SER A 24 -14.91 -4.13 -10.21
C SER A 24 -14.05 -5.42 -10.19
N GLU A 25 -13.19 -5.61 -9.19
CA GLU A 25 -12.33 -6.79 -9.02
C GLU A 25 -12.25 -7.16 -7.53
N PHE A 26 -13.37 -7.55 -6.92
CA PHE A 26 -13.43 -7.76 -5.48
C PHE A 26 -12.82 -9.09 -5.01
N GLU A 27 -11.68 -9.01 -4.33
CA GLU A 27 -11.17 -10.07 -3.47
C GLU A 27 -10.99 -9.60 -2.01
N ARG A 28 -11.05 -10.53 -1.05
CA ARG A 28 -10.83 -10.19 0.37
C ARG A 28 -9.41 -9.72 0.62
N SER A 29 -8.43 -10.31 -0.06
CA SER A 29 -7.02 -9.90 -0.05
C SER A 29 -6.83 -8.43 -0.42
N ASP A 30 -7.62 -7.94 -1.35
CA ASP A 30 -7.52 -6.58 -1.84
C ASP A 30 -7.97 -5.56 -0.79
N ILE A 31 -8.95 -5.88 0.05
CA ILE A 31 -9.29 -5.05 1.21
C ILE A 31 -8.08 -4.90 2.13
N GLU A 32 -7.36 -5.99 2.39
CA GLU A 32 -6.16 -5.93 3.22
C GLU A 32 -5.03 -5.15 2.54
N TYR A 33 -4.91 -5.25 1.22
CA TYR A 33 -4.02 -4.38 0.46
C TYR A 33 -4.38 -2.89 0.63
N PHE A 34 -5.65 -2.52 0.46
CA PHE A 34 -6.11 -1.13 0.57
C PHE A 34 -5.92 -0.56 1.98
N VAL A 35 -6.21 -1.35 3.02
CA VAL A 35 -5.90 -0.97 4.41
C VAL A 35 -4.39 -0.80 4.60
N GLY A 36 -3.58 -1.67 4.02
CA GLY A 36 -2.11 -1.54 4.00
C GLY A 36 -1.65 -0.23 3.35
N CYS A 37 -2.23 0.15 2.22
CA CYS A 37 -1.95 1.43 1.55
C CYS A 37 -2.33 2.64 2.40
N LEU A 38 -3.46 2.58 3.11
CA LEU A 38 -3.86 3.68 3.99
C LEU A 38 -2.98 3.81 5.22
N LEU A 39 -2.55 2.69 5.81
CA LEU A 39 -1.56 2.68 6.89
C LEU A 39 -0.23 3.27 6.39
N TYR A 40 0.20 2.86 5.19
CA TYR A 40 1.40 3.40 4.56
C TYR A 40 1.33 4.92 4.39
N ASN A 41 0.24 5.42 3.79
CA ASN A 41 0.00 6.84 3.58
C ASN A 41 -0.04 7.63 4.89
N HIS A 42 -0.72 7.08 5.92
CA HIS A 42 -0.83 7.69 7.24
C HIS A 42 0.53 7.77 7.96
N PHE A 43 1.36 6.73 7.84
CA PHE A 43 2.66 6.69 8.49
C PHE A 43 3.67 7.69 7.91
N SER A 44 3.53 8.04 6.62
CA SER A 44 4.29 9.09 5.94
C SER A 44 5.81 8.97 6.17
N LEU A 45 6.37 7.80 5.87
CA LEU A 45 7.77 7.46 6.15
C LEU A 45 8.75 8.37 5.39
N SER A 46 9.63 9.05 6.12
CA SER A 46 10.54 10.07 5.59
C SER A 46 11.48 9.58 4.48
N LYS A 47 11.96 8.32 4.55
CA LYS A 47 12.88 7.73 3.55
C LYS A 47 12.20 7.17 2.30
N SER A 48 10.90 7.45 2.11
CA SER A 48 10.19 7.13 0.87
C SER A 48 10.64 8.07 -0.26
N LEU A 49 10.66 7.58 -1.51
CA LEU A 49 10.84 8.46 -2.66
C LEU A 49 9.70 9.49 -2.70
N ASP A 50 9.97 10.73 -3.11
CA ASP A 50 8.95 11.79 -3.16
C ASP A 50 7.71 11.38 -3.97
N THR A 51 7.91 10.69 -5.08
CA THR A 51 6.84 10.17 -5.95
C THR A 51 6.13 8.94 -5.39
N MET A 52 6.57 8.42 -4.25
CA MET A 52 6.02 7.23 -3.60
C MET A 52 5.67 7.47 -2.13
N LYS A 53 5.67 8.72 -1.65
CA LYS A 53 5.29 9.06 -0.26
C LYS A 53 3.88 8.62 0.09
N THR A 54 3.02 8.56 -0.92
CA THR A 54 1.68 8.01 -0.85
C THR A 54 1.46 7.03 -1.99
N ILE A 55 0.55 6.10 -1.79
CA ILE A 55 -0.01 5.23 -2.81
C ILE A 55 -1.42 5.73 -3.10
N ASP A 56 -1.68 6.03 -4.36
CA ASP A 56 -3.01 6.36 -4.84
C ASP A 56 -3.91 5.13 -4.75
N LEU A 57 -5.11 5.31 -4.22
CA LEU A 57 -6.13 4.29 -4.20
C LEU A 57 -7.07 4.47 -5.38
N SER A 58 -7.65 3.39 -5.88
CA SER A 58 -8.61 3.48 -6.98
C SER A 58 -9.83 4.28 -6.55
N TYR A 59 -10.31 5.14 -7.45
CA TYR A 59 -11.52 5.92 -7.21
C TYR A 59 -12.71 5.01 -6.93
N ASP A 60 -12.82 3.90 -7.68
CA ASP A 60 -13.89 2.92 -7.51
C ASP A 60 -13.91 2.36 -6.08
N PHE A 61 -12.75 1.99 -5.51
CA PHE A 61 -12.68 1.52 -4.13
C PHE A 61 -13.14 2.59 -3.14
N ILE A 62 -12.65 3.83 -3.27
CA ILE A 62 -13.03 4.93 -2.36
C ILE A 62 -14.51 5.23 -2.47
N SER A 63 -15.06 5.26 -3.69
CA SER A 63 -16.48 5.54 -3.95
C SER A 63 -17.38 4.48 -3.31
N GLU A 64 -17.00 3.21 -3.42
CA GLU A 64 -17.78 2.11 -2.87
C GLU A 64 -17.68 2.00 -1.34
N CYS A 65 -16.64 2.54 -0.70
CA CYS A 65 -16.49 2.48 0.77
C CYS A 65 -17.60 3.19 1.57
N GLY A 66 -18.38 4.09 0.94
CA GLY A 66 -19.51 4.77 1.57
C GLY A 66 -19.17 5.49 2.88
N ASP A 67 -20.14 5.48 3.81
CA ASP A 67 -20.02 6.13 5.12
C ASP A 67 -18.97 5.45 6.02
N GLU A 68 -18.69 4.15 5.78
CA GLU A 68 -17.70 3.38 6.53
C GLU A 68 -16.26 3.87 6.31
N TYR A 69 -16.00 4.59 5.22
CA TYR A 69 -14.69 5.20 4.95
C TYR A 69 -14.24 6.10 6.10
N ASP A 70 -15.11 6.98 6.60
CA ASP A 70 -14.77 7.95 7.64
C ASP A 70 -14.49 7.27 8.98
N GLU A 71 -15.24 6.22 9.32
CA GLU A 71 -14.97 5.42 10.53
C GLU A 71 -13.60 4.74 10.43
N VAL A 72 -13.31 4.08 9.30
CA VAL A 72 -12.02 3.40 9.10
C VAL A 72 -10.87 4.39 9.11
N MET A 73 -11.00 5.55 8.46
CA MET A 73 -9.97 6.58 8.48
C MET A 73 -9.74 7.15 9.88
N SER A 74 -10.78 7.29 10.70
CA SER A 74 -10.64 7.67 12.10
C SER A 74 -9.84 6.63 12.91
N LEU A 75 -10.13 5.34 12.70
CA LEU A 75 -9.40 4.25 13.34
C LEU A 75 -7.94 4.23 12.91
N ILE A 76 -7.64 4.39 11.62
CA ILE A 76 -6.28 4.46 11.07
C ILE A 76 -5.52 5.64 11.68
N LYS A 77 -6.12 6.84 11.69
CA LYS A 77 -5.49 8.04 12.26
C LYS A 77 -5.17 7.89 13.75
N SER A 78 -5.95 7.08 14.47
CA SER A 78 -5.71 6.79 15.89
C SER A 78 -4.56 5.81 16.16
N ILE A 79 -3.96 5.23 15.11
CA ILE A 79 -2.77 4.39 15.21
C ILE A 79 -1.55 5.30 15.07
N SER A 80 -0.79 5.46 16.15
CA SER A 80 0.39 6.31 16.21
C SER A 80 1.55 5.57 16.88
N PHE A 81 2.76 5.91 16.47
CA PHE A 81 4.01 5.37 17.01
C PHE A 81 5.01 6.51 17.16
N ASP A 82 5.93 6.35 18.12
CA ASP A 82 6.90 7.39 18.46
C ASP A 82 8.02 7.50 17.43
N ASP A 83 8.35 6.41 16.74
CA ASP A 83 9.42 6.37 15.76
C ASP A 83 9.02 5.63 14.47
N GLU A 84 9.72 5.95 13.38
CA GLU A 84 9.43 5.41 12.05
C GLU A 84 9.79 3.92 11.90
N ILE A 85 10.72 3.41 12.72
CA ILE A 85 11.08 1.99 12.72
C ILE A 85 9.93 1.15 13.30
N GLN A 86 9.23 1.65 14.32
CA GLN A 86 8.02 1.03 14.85
C GLN A 86 6.89 1.03 13.82
N LYS A 87 6.65 2.16 13.13
CA LYS A 87 5.67 2.24 12.04
C LYS A 87 5.94 1.20 10.95
N LEU A 88 7.20 1.10 10.54
CA LEU A 88 7.64 0.16 9.52
C LEU A 88 7.50 -1.29 9.96
N LYS A 89 7.95 -1.64 11.17
CA LYS A 89 7.77 -2.98 11.74
C LYS A 89 6.30 -3.36 11.85
N PHE A 90 5.46 -2.41 12.26
CA PHE A 90 4.02 -2.61 12.32
C PHE A 90 3.45 -2.94 10.93
N LEU A 91 3.81 -2.17 9.91
CA LEU A 91 3.37 -2.40 8.53
C LEU A 91 3.87 -3.73 7.96
N GLN A 92 5.12 -4.11 8.23
CA GLN A 92 5.68 -5.41 7.82
C GLN A 92 4.95 -6.58 8.50
N ASN A 93 4.66 -6.46 9.80
CA ASN A 93 3.92 -7.48 10.53
C ASN A 93 2.48 -7.58 10.02
N TYR A 94 1.83 -6.44 9.76
CA TYR A 94 0.51 -6.40 9.14
C TYR A 94 0.50 -7.17 7.81
N LEU A 95 1.41 -6.84 6.89
CA LEU A 95 1.49 -7.51 5.58
C LEU A 95 1.81 -9.01 5.71
N THR A 96 2.66 -9.39 6.65
CA THR A 96 2.97 -10.80 6.91
C THR A 96 1.73 -11.56 7.38
N GLU A 97 0.98 -11.00 8.33
CA GLU A 97 -0.26 -11.58 8.82
C GLU A 97 -1.33 -11.64 7.71
N SER A 98 -1.49 -10.57 6.92
CA SER A 98 -2.40 -10.53 5.78
C SER A 98 -2.09 -11.62 4.74
N LYS A 99 -0.83 -11.75 4.33
CA LYS A 99 -0.39 -12.78 3.37
C LYS A 99 -0.68 -14.20 3.84
N SER A 100 -0.61 -14.46 5.14
CA SER A 100 -0.83 -15.81 5.68
C SER A 100 -2.26 -16.34 5.48
N LYS A 101 -3.21 -15.47 5.12
CA LYS A 101 -4.64 -15.80 4.96
C LYS A 101 -5.04 -16.17 3.53
N TYR A 102 -4.21 -15.84 2.54
CA TYR A 102 -4.58 -15.95 1.12
C TYR A 102 -3.55 -16.79 0.36
N SER A 103 -3.87 -17.17 -0.88
CA SER A 103 -2.99 -18.00 -1.70
C SER A 103 -3.11 -17.70 -3.19
N GLY A 104 -2.11 -18.09 -3.97
CA GLY A 104 -2.14 -17.92 -5.43
C GLY A 104 -2.20 -16.45 -5.84
N ASP A 105 -3.10 -16.15 -6.77
CA ASP A 105 -3.20 -14.83 -7.42
C ASP A 105 -3.74 -13.76 -6.46
N GLU A 106 -4.50 -14.14 -5.43
CA GLU A 106 -5.02 -13.23 -4.39
C GLU A 106 -3.91 -12.47 -3.65
N LEU A 107 -2.68 -12.99 -3.69
CA LEU A 107 -1.53 -12.37 -3.02
C LEU A 107 -0.87 -11.27 -3.85
N TYR A 108 -1.27 -11.04 -5.11
CA TYR A 108 -0.57 -10.16 -6.04
C TYR A 108 -0.37 -8.74 -5.47
N LEU A 109 -1.45 -8.08 -5.05
CA LEU A 109 -1.39 -6.71 -4.54
C LEU A 109 -0.67 -6.62 -3.20
N ILE A 110 -0.91 -7.58 -2.29
CA ILE A 110 -0.25 -7.61 -0.98
C ILE A 110 1.27 -7.81 -1.15
N ASN A 111 1.70 -8.72 -2.03
CA ASN A 111 3.12 -8.94 -2.34
C ASN A 111 3.77 -7.69 -2.94
N ARG A 112 3.05 -6.97 -3.81
CA ARG A 112 3.54 -5.72 -4.40
C ARG A 112 3.75 -4.63 -3.35
N LEU A 113 2.81 -4.50 -2.41
CA LEU A 113 2.95 -3.57 -1.28
C LEU A 113 4.09 -3.98 -0.34
N GLU A 114 4.19 -5.26 -0.01
CA GLU A 114 5.28 -5.80 0.83
C GLU A 114 6.65 -5.55 0.19
N TYR A 115 6.81 -5.79 -1.10
CA TYR A 115 8.04 -5.50 -1.82
C TYR A 115 8.45 -4.03 -1.67
N HIS A 116 7.49 -3.11 -1.84
CA HIS A 116 7.71 -1.67 -1.66
C HIS A 116 8.13 -1.32 -0.23
N VAL A 117 7.38 -1.80 0.76
CA VAL A 117 7.65 -1.55 2.19
C VAL A 117 9.01 -2.10 2.60
N ASN A 118 9.38 -3.29 2.12
CA ASN A 118 10.70 -3.88 2.37
C ASN A 118 11.83 -3.10 1.72
N GLY A 119 11.59 -2.53 0.52
CA GLY A 119 12.54 -1.62 -0.12
C GLY A 119 12.81 -0.36 0.70
N ILE A 120 11.78 0.18 1.37
CA ILE A 120 11.93 1.31 2.30
C ILE A 120 12.66 0.86 3.57
N ALA A 121 12.30 -0.30 4.12
CA ALA A 121 12.95 -0.86 5.30
C ALA A 121 14.47 -1.01 5.13
N GLN A 122 14.89 -1.44 3.95
CA GLN A 122 16.30 -1.58 3.62
C GLN A 122 17.05 -0.24 3.65
N ARG A 123 16.40 0.87 3.24
CA ARG A 123 17.00 2.22 3.32
C ARG A 123 17.17 2.71 4.75
N TYR A 124 16.21 2.43 5.63
CA TYR A 124 16.39 2.70 7.06
C TYR A 124 17.55 1.89 7.64
N LYS A 125 17.66 0.61 7.30
CA LYS A 125 18.74 -0.27 7.78
C LYS A 125 20.13 0.18 7.32
N ASN A 126 20.24 0.67 6.09
CA ASN A 126 21.51 1.11 5.51
C ASN A 126 21.84 2.58 5.79
N ASP A 127 20.95 3.29 6.48
CA ASP A 127 20.98 4.73 6.62
C ASP A 127 21.08 5.50 5.28
N GLU A 128 20.35 5.03 4.27
CA GLU A 128 20.36 5.60 2.92
C GLU A 128 19.21 6.58 2.72
N GLU A 129 19.51 7.73 2.10
CA GLU A 129 18.49 8.67 1.64
C GLU A 129 17.85 8.25 0.33
N ALA A 130 16.60 8.63 0.14
CA ALA A 130 15.89 8.41 -1.11
C ALA A 130 16.50 9.29 -2.22
N ARG A 131 17.14 8.66 -3.21
CA ARG A 131 17.72 9.36 -4.35
C ARG A 131 16.68 9.57 -5.45
N SER A 132 16.54 10.80 -5.92
CA SER A 132 15.77 11.09 -7.13
C SER A 132 16.42 10.40 -8.33
N VAL A 133 15.61 9.71 -9.13
CA VAL A 133 16.07 9.20 -10.43
C VAL A 133 16.00 10.35 -11.42
N VAL A 134 17.14 10.72 -11.99
CA VAL A 134 17.17 11.61 -13.16
C VAL A 134 16.94 10.75 -14.38
N PHE A 135 15.76 10.91 -15.00
CA PHE A 135 15.49 10.29 -16.29
C PHE A 135 16.23 11.07 -17.36
N GLU A 136 17.37 10.55 -17.81
CA GLU A 136 18.05 11.08 -18.98
C GLU A 136 17.32 10.60 -20.23
N ALA A 137 16.94 11.55 -21.10
CA ALA A 137 16.44 11.19 -22.42
C ALA A 137 17.50 10.35 -23.15
N PRO A 138 17.14 9.23 -23.78
CA PRO A 138 18.10 8.44 -24.52
C PRO A 138 18.78 9.31 -25.58
N LEU A 139 20.10 9.15 -25.73
CA LEU A 139 20.84 9.84 -26.78
C LEU A 139 20.13 9.62 -28.13
N PRO A 140 19.90 10.67 -28.93
CA PRO A 140 19.23 10.53 -30.20
C PRO A 140 19.98 9.49 -31.04
N LYS A 141 19.34 8.36 -31.34
CA LYS A 141 19.89 7.36 -32.27
C LYS A 141 19.95 7.97 -33.66
N SER A 142 21.05 8.65 -33.96
CA SER A 142 21.42 8.97 -35.34
C SER A 142 21.87 7.69 -36.04
N ARG A 143 20.90 6.92 -36.54
CA ARG A 143 20.94 6.18 -37.81
C ARG A 143 19.64 5.39 -37.93
N ASN A 144 18.82 5.79 -38.90
CA ASN A 144 17.70 4.98 -39.35
C ASN A 144 18.26 3.60 -39.78
N PRO A 145 17.86 2.48 -39.13
CA PRO A 145 18.37 1.16 -39.45
C PRO A 145 18.02 0.69 -40.88
N LEU A 146 17.11 1.40 -41.56
CA LEU A 146 16.70 1.17 -42.94
C LEU A 146 17.54 1.93 -43.98
N LEU A 147 18.40 2.85 -43.55
CA LEU A 147 19.39 3.50 -44.42
C LEU A 147 20.71 2.73 -44.28
N ARG A 148 20.76 1.52 -44.85
CA ARG A 148 21.99 0.75 -45.09
C ARG A 148 22.29 0.71 -46.58
#